data_AF-A0A1A8ZB52-F1
#
_entry.id   AF-A0A1A8ZB52-F1
#
_cell.length_a   1.000
_cell.length_b   1.000
_cell.length_c   1.000
_cell.angle_alpha   90.00
_cell.angle_beta   90.00
_cell.angle_gamma   90.00
#
_symmetry.space_group_name_H-M   'P 1'
#
loop_
_entity.id
_entity.type
_entity.pdbx_description
1 polymer ?
#
loop_
_entity_poly.entity_id
_entity_poly.type
_entity_poly.pdbx_seq_one_letter_code
_entity_poly.pdbx_strand_id
1 'polypeptide(L)'
;MSIRRTALPAAAGGGWSGLALDVDAPARPGLRAEAAGAGRFLLRRADRVVLLARQHPWHYGVHYARTGDYRSPVPPVPAALARRIRETSVDDAAWTARWAHHLVDRLAAAVDGPLHQGSWVLADGMPRWAVAGHWERLRRVDPDRGHITWFGYGHPDDDQRDVLPLRRLAPDGSGRVRAWRRQARDGILPPVLLWWVSGLNTLTVLDGHDRIVAALAEGGPPPVLVLAPAVDPVWRAAWQRHEERGYAERTAHAVAGDATPAWLASLSHRYADALRDTARTEGRTRAWPLRGGAAGWDRLAARLAPGWRTDDRP
;
A
#
# COMPACT_ATOMS: atom_id res chain seq x y z
N MET A 1 -2.11 -19.27 11.81
CA MET A 1 -1.54 -17.94 12.06
C MET A 1 -2.52 -17.18 12.93
N SER A 2 -2.12 -16.74 14.12
CA SER A 2 -2.95 -15.91 14.98
C SER A 2 -2.69 -14.45 14.69
N ILE A 3 -3.74 -13.63 14.69
CA ILE A 3 -3.62 -12.18 14.52
C ILE A 3 -4.45 -11.51 15.60
N ARG A 4 -3.81 -10.76 16.49
CA ARG A 4 -4.51 -9.83 17.37
C ARG A 4 -4.80 -8.55 16.60
N ARG A 5 -6.02 -8.04 16.70
CA ARG A 5 -6.50 -6.85 15.98
C ARG A 5 -6.89 -5.79 16.99
N THR A 6 -6.50 -4.55 16.73
CA THR A 6 -6.94 -3.39 17.50
C THR A 6 -7.29 -2.27 16.53
N ALA A 7 -8.39 -1.57 16.76
CA ALA A 7 -8.73 -0.41 15.94
C ALA A 7 -7.66 0.68 16.09
N LEU A 8 -7.30 1.33 14.98
CA LEU A 8 -6.51 2.55 15.07
C LEU A 8 -7.36 3.68 15.67
N PRO A 9 -6.72 4.69 16.29
CA PRO A 9 -7.43 5.89 16.74
C PRO A 9 -8.27 6.49 15.62
N ALA A 10 -9.53 6.80 15.93
CA ALA A 10 -10.44 7.45 14.99
C ALA A 10 -10.03 8.91 14.73
N ALA A 11 -10.42 9.45 13.58
CA ALA A 11 -10.23 10.87 13.28
C ALA A 11 -11.08 11.77 14.19
N ALA A 12 -10.70 13.04 14.35
CA ALA A 12 -11.58 14.06 14.92
C ALA A 12 -12.81 14.22 14.01
N GLY A 13 -13.93 13.58 14.39
CA GLY A 13 -15.11 13.39 13.54
C GLY A 13 -15.62 11.94 13.50
N GLY A 14 -14.95 11.00 14.16
CA GLY A 14 -15.47 9.63 14.37
C GLY A 14 -15.24 8.64 13.23
N GLY A 15 -14.50 9.04 12.19
CA GLY A 15 -14.19 8.16 11.05
C GLY A 15 -13.25 7.00 11.41
N TRP A 16 -13.58 5.80 10.94
CA TRP A 16 -12.73 4.61 11.06
C TRP A 16 -11.43 4.79 10.27
N SER A 17 -10.27 4.50 10.88
CA SER A 17 -8.96 4.82 10.28
C SER A 17 -8.09 3.61 9.92
N GLY A 18 -8.42 2.42 10.41
CA GLY A 18 -7.64 1.20 10.15
C GLY A 18 -7.60 0.21 11.31
N LEU A 19 -6.77 -0.83 11.14
CA LEU A 19 -6.44 -1.83 12.16
C LEU A 19 -4.93 -1.86 12.40
N ALA A 20 -4.53 -1.88 13.66
CA ALA A 20 -3.25 -2.41 14.08
C ALA A 20 -3.36 -3.94 14.21
N LEU A 21 -2.35 -4.65 13.73
CA LEU A 21 -2.30 -6.11 13.71
C LEU A 21 -1.01 -6.58 14.37
N ASP A 22 -1.11 -7.45 15.37
CA ASP A 22 0.05 -8.19 15.88
C ASP A 22 -0.03 -9.63 15.39
N VAL A 23 0.96 -10.01 14.59
CA VAL A 23 1.05 -11.30 13.91
C VAL A 23 2.10 -12.15 14.63
N ASP A 24 1.75 -13.39 14.97
CA ASP A 24 2.60 -14.31 15.73
C ASP A 24 3.57 -15.12 14.86
N ALA A 25 3.15 -15.46 13.65
CA ALA A 25 3.82 -16.35 12.71
C ALA A 25 3.35 -16.00 11.28
N PRO A 26 3.97 -16.54 10.22
CA PRO A 26 5.27 -17.22 10.21
C PRO A 26 6.42 -16.23 10.41
N ALA A 27 7.59 -16.72 10.82
CA ALA A 27 8.81 -15.90 10.86
C ALA A 27 9.28 -15.47 9.45
N ARG A 28 8.89 -16.22 8.41
CA ARG A 28 9.15 -15.92 7.00
C ARG A 28 7.86 -16.12 6.19
N PRO A 29 7.33 -15.08 5.52
CA PRO A 29 6.07 -15.17 4.80
C PRO A 29 6.24 -15.81 3.42
N GLY A 30 5.13 -16.31 2.88
CA GLY A 30 5.08 -16.87 1.54
C GLY A 30 5.33 -15.81 0.46
N LEU A 31 4.74 -14.62 0.58
CA LEU A 31 5.08 -13.44 -0.22
C LEU A 31 6.06 -12.55 0.55
N ARG A 32 7.24 -12.27 0.01
CA ARG A 32 8.30 -11.58 0.75
C ARG A 32 9.29 -10.84 -0.14
N ALA A 33 9.97 -9.85 0.44
CA ALA A 33 11.16 -9.26 -0.15
C ALA A 33 12.40 -10.11 0.14
N GLU A 34 13.23 -10.38 -0.85
CA GLU A 34 14.55 -10.97 -0.67
C GLU A 34 15.63 -10.02 -1.17
N ALA A 35 16.62 -9.71 -0.32
CA ALA A 35 17.73 -8.81 -0.64
C ALA A 35 18.97 -9.60 -1.01
N ALA A 36 19.65 -9.20 -2.07
CA ALA A 36 20.83 -9.86 -2.61
C ALA A 36 22.13 -9.06 -2.38
N GLY A 37 22.03 -7.84 -1.83
CA GLY A 37 23.14 -6.89 -1.70
C GLY A 37 23.32 -6.01 -2.94
N ALA A 38 24.16 -4.98 -2.83
CA ALA A 38 24.49 -4.06 -3.93
C ALA A 38 23.27 -3.51 -4.69
N GLY A 39 22.26 -3.04 -3.93
CA GLY A 39 21.03 -2.46 -4.47
C GLY A 39 20.06 -3.46 -5.12
N ARG A 40 20.33 -4.77 -5.10
CA ARG A 40 19.48 -5.79 -5.73
C ARG A 40 18.54 -6.42 -4.72
N PHE A 41 17.27 -6.53 -5.09
CA PHE A 41 16.28 -7.26 -4.35
C PHE A 41 15.18 -7.81 -5.27
N LEU A 42 14.32 -8.65 -4.72
CA LEU A 42 13.19 -9.21 -5.46
C LEU A 42 12.00 -9.42 -4.53
N LEU A 43 10.81 -9.54 -5.11
CA LEU A 43 9.65 -10.08 -4.43
C LEU A 43 9.45 -11.52 -4.86
N ARG A 44 9.23 -12.40 -3.89
CA ARG A 44 8.99 -13.82 -4.10
C ARG A 44 7.69 -14.24 -3.44
N ARG A 45 6.85 -14.98 -4.16
CA ARG A 45 5.67 -15.67 -3.68
C ARG A 45 5.94 -17.17 -3.71
N ALA A 46 5.98 -17.82 -2.54
CA ALA A 46 6.42 -19.20 -2.37
C ALA A 46 7.80 -19.44 -3.02
N ASP A 47 7.84 -20.19 -4.12
CA ASP A 47 9.00 -20.51 -4.96
C ASP A 47 9.14 -19.58 -6.18
N ARG A 48 8.11 -18.80 -6.52
CA ARG A 48 8.06 -17.94 -7.72
C ARG A 48 8.54 -16.53 -7.43
N VAL A 49 9.48 -16.04 -8.22
CA VAL A 49 9.85 -14.61 -8.23
C VAL A 49 8.77 -13.87 -8.99
N VAL A 50 8.19 -12.82 -8.41
CA VAL A 50 7.10 -12.04 -9.01
C VAL A 50 7.56 -10.65 -9.48
N LEU A 51 8.62 -10.14 -8.87
CA LEU A 51 9.23 -8.86 -9.20
C LEU A 51 10.73 -8.96 -8.98
N LEU A 52 11.53 -8.53 -9.94
CA LEU A 52 12.94 -8.22 -9.78
C LEU A 52 13.10 -6.72 -9.64
N ALA A 53 14.04 -6.29 -8.81
CA ALA A 53 14.28 -4.88 -8.56
C ALA A 53 15.77 -4.59 -8.36
N ARG A 54 16.25 -3.50 -8.95
CA ARG A 54 17.60 -2.99 -8.77
C ARG A 54 17.55 -1.50 -8.53
N GLN A 55 18.08 -1.08 -7.39
CA GLN A 55 18.22 0.33 -7.05
C GLN A 55 19.11 1.04 -8.07
N HIS A 56 18.70 2.25 -8.43
CA HIS A 56 19.47 3.13 -9.28
C HIS A 56 20.84 3.45 -8.62
N PRO A 57 21.97 3.46 -9.36
CA PRO A 57 23.30 3.81 -8.83
C PRO A 57 23.39 5.14 -8.05
N TRP A 58 22.61 6.14 -8.46
CA TRP A 58 22.52 7.45 -7.78
C TRP A 58 21.39 7.56 -6.75
N HIS A 59 20.80 6.43 -6.34
CA HIS A 59 19.83 6.35 -5.23
C HIS A 59 18.55 7.20 -5.39
N TYR A 60 18.17 7.58 -6.61
CA TYR A 60 16.93 8.32 -6.87
C TYR A 60 15.75 7.44 -7.30
N GLY A 61 15.88 6.12 -7.25
CA GLY A 61 14.82 5.23 -7.70
C GLY A 61 15.22 3.77 -7.81
N VAL A 62 14.31 2.99 -8.41
CA VAL A 62 14.45 1.54 -8.58
C VAL A 62 13.97 1.13 -9.95
N HIS A 63 14.81 0.43 -10.70
CA HIS A 63 14.37 -0.32 -11.87
C HIS A 63 13.67 -1.59 -11.43
N TYR A 64 12.57 -1.93 -12.10
CA TYR A 64 11.84 -3.16 -11.86
C TYR A 64 11.58 -3.96 -13.13
N ALA A 65 11.40 -5.26 -12.95
CA ALA A 65 10.86 -6.16 -13.97
C ALA A 65 9.88 -7.15 -13.32
N ARG A 66 8.66 -7.19 -13.83
CA ARG A 66 7.65 -8.18 -13.45
C ARG A 66 7.85 -9.45 -14.24
N THR A 67 7.65 -10.58 -13.57
CA THR A 67 7.81 -11.90 -14.20
C THR A 67 6.50 -12.44 -14.78
N GLY A 68 5.35 -11.84 -14.42
CA GLY A 68 4.03 -12.33 -14.79
C GLY A 68 3.48 -13.44 -13.88
N ASP A 69 4.29 -13.96 -12.95
CA ASP A 69 3.91 -15.08 -12.07
C ASP A 69 3.11 -14.66 -10.83
N TYR A 70 2.76 -13.37 -10.70
CA TYR A 70 2.02 -12.90 -9.55
C TYR A 70 0.58 -13.46 -9.51
N ARG A 71 0.18 -13.89 -8.30
CA ARG A 71 -1.18 -14.27 -7.96
C ARG A 71 -1.53 -13.65 -6.62
N SER A 72 -2.71 -13.03 -6.56
CA SER A 72 -3.24 -12.44 -5.34
C SER A 72 -3.35 -13.50 -4.23
N PRO A 73 -2.92 -13.20 -2.99
CA PRO A 73 -3.18 -14.06 -1.85
C PRO A 73 -4.64 -14.01 -1.39
N VAL A 74 -5.42 -13.04 -1.88
CA VAL A 74 -6.84 -12.89 -1.57
C VAL A 74 -7.66 -13.61 -2.65
N PRO A 75 -8.48 -14.60 -2.28
CA PRO A 75 -9.32 -15.28 -3.26
C PRO A 75 -10.36 -14.35 -3.89
N PRO A 76 -10.84 -14.65 -5.10
CA PRO A 76 -11.79 -13.79 -5.81
C PRO A 76 -13.01 -13.45 -4.97
N VAL A 77 -13.33 -12.16 -4.90
CA VAL A 77 -14.47 -11.64 -4.15
C VAL A 77 -15.77 -11.84 -4.95
N PRO A 78 -16.75 -12.61 -4.47
CA PRO A 78 -18.04 -12.73 -5.14
C PRO A 78 -18.88 -11.45 -4.99
N ALA A 79 -19.64 -11.08 -6.02
CA ALA A 79 -20.54 -9.92 -5.96
C ALA A 79 -21.59 -10.05 -4.83
N ALA A 80 -22.07 -11.27 -4.54
CA ALA A 80 -23.00 -11.53 -3.44
C ALA A 80 -22.40 -11.22 -2.06
N LEU A 81 -21.09 -11.42 -1.88
CA LEU A 81 -20.40 -11.02 -0.65
C LEU A 81 -20.33 -9.50 -0.52
N ALA A 82 -20.01 -8.81 -1.62
CA ALA A 82 -19.96 -7.35 -1.64
C ALA A 82 -21.33 -6.73 -1.30
N ARG A 83 -22.42 -7.22 -1.89
CA ARG A 83 -23.78 -6.78 -1.56
C ARG A 83 -24.11 -6.99 -0.09
N ARG A 84 -23.87 -8.19 0.43
CA ARG A 84 -24.10 -8.51 1.85
C ARG A 84 -23.35 -7.57 2.80
N ILE A 85 -22.08 -7.30 2.52
CA ILE A 85 -21.30 -6.36 3.34
C ILE A 85 -21.91 -4.96 3.24
N ARG A 86 -22.37 -4.53 2.06
CA ARG A 86 -22.99 -3.20 1.89
C ARG A 86 -24.31 -3.10 2.65
N GLU A 87 -25.20 -4.07 2.48
CA GLU A 87 -26.52 -4.12 3.13
C GLU A 87 -26.42 -4.12 4.67
N THR A 88 -25.33 -4.67 5.22
CA THR A 88 -25.08 -4.71 6.67
C THR A 88 -24.20 -3.55 7.17
N SER A 89 -23.84 -2.61 6.31
CA SER A 89 -23.05 -1.42 6.66
C SER A 89 -23.97 -0.21 6.81
N VAL A 90 -23.92 0.45 7.96
CA VAL A 90 -24.74 1.63 8.26
C VAL A 90 -24.25 2.88 7.52
N ASP A 91 -22.96 2.93 7.21
CA ASP A 91 -22.29 4.02 6.50
C ASP A 91 -21.02 3.51 5.80
N ASP A 92 -20.29 4.41 5.16
CA ASP A 92 -19.05 4.09 4.42
C ASP A 92 -17.89 3.72 5.35
N ALA A 93 -17.89 4.21 6.60
CA ALA A 93 -16.89 3.84 7.60
C ALA A 93 -17.07 2.37 8.04
N ALA A 94 -18.30 1.95 8.29
CA ALA A 94 -18.66 0.57 8.58
C ALA A 94 -18.38 -0.36 7.40
N TRP A 95 -18.68 0.09 6.17
CA TRP A 95 -18.32 -0.64 4.94
C TRP A 95 -16.81 -0.92 4.88
N THR A 96 -16.01 0.11 5.07
CA THR A 96 -14.55 0.01 5.01
C THR A 96 -14.00 -0.86 6.14
N ALA A 97 -14.50 -0.67 7.36
CA ALA A 97 -14.12 -1.49 8.52
C ALA A 97 -14.42 -2.97 8.31
N ARG A 98 -15.62 -3.32 7.82
CA ARG A 98 -16.00 -4.71 7.52
C ARG A 98 -15.11 -5.32 6.46
N TRP A 99 -14.77 -4.58 5.41
CA TRP A 99 -13.81 -5.04 4.41
C TRP A 99 -12.41 -5.25 4.97
N ALA A 100 -11.94 -4.36 5.84
CA ALA A 100 -10.65 -4.52 6.49
C ALA A 100 -10.60 -5.79 7.33
N HIS A 101 -11.62 -6.05 8.16
CA HIS A 101 -11.71 -7.31 8.91
C HIS A 101 -11.75 -8.53 7.98
N HIS A 102 -12.57 -8.49 6.93
CA HIS A 102 -12.64 -9.57 5.95
C HIS A 102 -11.29 -9.85 5.29
N LEU A 103 -10.58 -8.80 4.84
CA LEU A 103 -9.28 -8.95 4.19
C LEU A 103 -8.22 -9.46 5.16
N VAL A 104 -8.24 -9.04 6.43
CA VAL A 104 -7.35 -9.62 7.45
C VAL A 104 -7.64 -11.12 7.64
N ASP A 105 -8.90 -11.56 7.64
CA ASP A 105 -9.23 -13.00 7.66
C ASP A 105 -8.65 -13.73 6.44
N ARG A 106 -8.78 -13.13 5.24
CA ARG A 106 -8.21 -13.73 4.01
C ARG A 106 -6.70 -13.81 4.04
N LEU A 107 -6.03 -12.75 4.51
CA LEU A 107 -4.58 -12.71 4.66
C LEU A 107 -4.10 -13.71 5.72
N ALA A 108 -4.87 -13.90 6.79
CA ALA A 108 -4.57 -14.87 7.85
C ALA A 108 -4.61 -16.32 7.37
N ALA A 109 -5.53 -16.62 6.46
CA ALA A 109 -5.67 -17.94 5.85
C ALA A 109 -4.72 -18.16 4.66
N ALA A 110 -4.10 -17.11 4.12
CA ALA A 110 -3.26 -17.20 2.94
C ALA A 110 -1.85 -17.71 3.29
N VAL A 111 -1.48 -18.87 2.76
CA VAL A 111 -0.11 -19.43 2.88
C VAL A 111 0.90 -18.53 2.16
N ASP A 112 0.50 -17.96 1.02
CA ASP A 112 1.35 -17.15 0.16
C ASP A 112 1.15 -15.63 0.36
N GLY A 113 0.71 -15.22 1.55
CA GLY A 113 0.51 -13.82 1.93
C GLY A 113 1.80 -13.12 2.41
N PRO A 114 1.79 -11.78 2.54
CA PRO A 114 2.93 -10.99 2.99
C PRO A 114 3.10 -10.94 4.52
N LEU A 115 2.06 -11.30 5.27
CA LEU A 115 2.06 -11.22 6.73
C LEU A 115 3.08 -12.18 7.32
N HIS A 116 3.91 -11.65 8.21
CA HIS A 116 4.87 -12.38 9.01
C HIS A 116 4.86 -11.87 10.43
N GLN A 117 5.51 -12.61 11.33
CA GLN A 117 5.66 -12.24 12.73
C GLN A 117 6.11 -10.78 12.89
N GLY A 118 5.35 -10.02 13.66
CA GLY A 118 5.58 -8.60 13.91
C GLY A 118 4.30 -7.77 13.91
N SER A 119 4.45 -6.47 14.12
CA SER A 119 3.34 -5.52 14.12
C SER A 119 3.13 -4.93 12.72
N TRP A 120 1.87 -4.84 12.31
CA TRP A 120 1.42 -4.35 11.02
C TRP A 120 0.28 -3.35 11.20
N VAL A 121 0.01 -2.61 10.14
CA VAL A 121 -1.13 -1.70 10.01
C VAL A 121 -1.86 -1.99 8.70
N LEU A 122 -3.19 -2.02 8.77
CA LEU A 122 -4.09 -1.97 7.62
C LEU A 122 -4.90 -0.67 7.70
N ALA A 123 -4.48 0.36 6.95
CA ALA A 123 -5.04 1.71 7.01
C ALA A 123 -6.04 1.98 5.88
N ASP A 124 -7.05 2.81 6.16
CA ASP A 124 -8.02 3.28 5.15
C ASP A 124 -7.48 4.38 4.26
N GLY A 125 -7.59 4.27 2.94
CA GLY A 125 -7.26 5.38 2.05
C GLY A 125 -5.77 5.51 1.74
N MET A 126 -5.45 6.34 0.74
CA MET A 126 -4.08 6.56 0.31
C MET A 126 -3.27 7.30 1.39
N PRO A 127 -1.95 7.08 1.46
CA PRO A 127 -1.06 7.89 2.29
C PRO A 127 -1.03 9.34 1.83
N ARG A 128 -0.73 10.27 2.75
CA ARG A 128 -0.70 11.73 2.46
C ARG A 128 0.30 12.15 1.39
N TRP A 129 1.34 11.34 1.17
CA TRP A 129 2.37 11.61 0.17
C TRP A 129 1.95 11.23 -1.25
N ALA A 130 0.84 10.49 -1.41
CA ALA A 130 0.35 10.05 -2.71
C ALA A 130 -0.23 11.22 -3.51
N VAL A 131 0.00 11.20 -4.81
CA VAL A 131 -0.41 12.22 -5.77
C VAL A 131 -1.59 11.70 -6.59
N ALA A 132 -2.75 12.35 -6.47
CA ALA A 132 -3.98 11.90 -7.12
C ALA A 132 -3.84 11.68 -8.65
N GLY A 133 -3.06 12.53 -9.34
CA GLY A 133 -2.81 12.44 -10.78
C GLY A 133 -2.11 11.15 -11.23
N HIS A 134 -1.41 10.43 -10.33
CA HIS A 134 -0.73 9.18 -10.66
C HIS A 134 -1.69 8.03 -10.98
N TRP A 135 -2.94 8.08 -10.51
CA TRP A 135 -3.95 7.07 -10.83
C TRP A 135 -4.32 7.02 -12.31
N GLU A 136 -4.56 8.18 -12.88
CA GLU A 136 -4.92 8.30 -14.29
C GLU A 136 -3.72 7.93 -15.20
N ARG A 137 -2.49 8.25 -14.78
CA ARG A 137 -1.27 7.79 -15.46
C ARG A 137 -1.14 6.26 -15.41
N LEU A 138 -1.41 5.63 -14.27
CA LEU A 138 -1.35 4.18 -14.09
C LEU A 138 -2.25 3.43 -15.09
N ARG A 139 -3.43 3.98 -15.42
CA ARG A 139 -4.34 3.41 -16.42
C ARG A 139 -3.74 3.44 -17.83
N ARG A 140 -2.99 4.49 -18.16
CA ARG A 140 -2.39 4.69 -19.49
C ARG A 140 -1.09 3.91 -19.67
N VAL A 141 -0.25 3.84 -18.63
CA VAL A 141 1.12 3.33 -18.71
C VAL A 141 1.38 2.30 -17.60
N ASP A 142 1.31 1.02 -17.96
CA ASP A 142 1.59 -0.15 -17.09
C ASP A 142 2.62 -1.11 -17.73
N PRO A 143 3.88 -0.69 -17.93
CA PRO A 143 4.89 -1.52 -18.55
C PRO A 143 5.34 -2.62 -17.57
N ASP A 144 5.61 -3.82 -18.10
CA ASP A 144 6.13 -4.96 -17.32
C ASP A 144 7.53 -4.71 -16.76
N ARG A 145 8.27 -3.79 -17.37
CA ARG A 145 9.60 -3.33 -16.95
C ARG A 145 9.62 -1.81 -16.95
N GLY A 146 10.29 -1.20 -15.98
CA GLY A 146 10.36 0.24 -15.90
C GLY A 146 11.19 0.71 -14.73
N HIS A 147 11.03 1.98 -14.39
CA HIS A 147 11.69 2.60 -13.26
C HIS A 147 10.66 3.34 -12.39
N ILE A 148 10.97 3.41 -11.09
CA ILE A 148 10.18 4.12 -10.08
C ILE A 148 11.10 5.16 -9.48
N THR A 149 10.70 6.42 -9.61
CA THR A 149 11.46 7.54 -9.09
C THR A 149 11.11 7.79 -7.63
N TRP A 150 12.11 8.13 -6.83
CA TRP A 150 11.96 8.54 -5.45
C TRP A 150 11.99 10.07 -5.37
N PHE A 151 11.29 10.62 -4.37
CA PHE A 151 11.35 12.04 -4.01
C PHE A 151 11.01 13.04 -5.13
N GLY A 152 10.23 12.63 -6.13
CA GLY A 152 9.77 13.53 -7.20
C GLY A 152 10.86 13.97 -8.19
N TYR A 153 12.04 13.32 -8.19
CA TYR A 153 13.12 13.59 -9.15
C TYR A 153 12.81 13.13 -10.59
N GLY A 154 11.60 12.63 -10.86
CA GLY A 154 11.35 11.76 -11.99
C GLY A 154 11.29 12.42 -13.35
N HIS A 155 12.26 12.08 -14.20
CA HIS A 155 12.20 12.14 -15.66
C HIS A 155 12.59 10.74 -16.20
N PRO A 156 11.79 10.12 -17.09
CA PRO A 156 10.56 10.64 -17.69
C PRO A 156 9.36 10.65 -16.71
N ASP A 157 8.35 11.47 -17.00
CA ASP A 157 7.11 11.58 -16.23
C ASP A 157 6.43 10.23 -15.97
N ASP A 158 6.62 9.28 -16.88
CA ASP A 158 6.05 7.94 -16.80
C ASP A 158 6.59 7.13 -15.60
N ASP A 159 7.74 7.49 -15.04
CA ASP A 159 8.33 6.83 -13.87
C ASP A 159 7.79 7.34 -12.53
N GLN A 160 7.04 8.43 -12.54
CA GLN A 160 6.39 8.97 -11.35
C GLN A 160 5.08 8.19 -11.09
N ARG A 161 5.10 7.33 -10.06
CA ARG A 161 3.95 6.51 -9.65
C ARG A 161 3.99 6.20 -8.16
N ASP A 162 2.83 6.23 -7.52
CA ASP A 162 2.69 5.81 -6.11
C ASP A 162 2.35 4.33 -5.98
N VAL A 163 1.83 3.74 -7.07
CA VAL A 163 1.29 2.38 -7.12
C VAL A 163 1.96 1.57 -8.23
N LEU A 164 2.45 0.38 -7.88
CA LEU A 164 3.03 -0.61 -8.80
C LEU A 164 2.16 -1.88 -8.84
N PRO A 165 1.46 -2.17 -9.96
CA PRO A 165 0.79 -3.44 -10.16
C PRO A 165 1.79 -4.60 -10.19
N LEU A 166 1.60 -5.64 -9.36
CA LEU A 166 2.45 -6.85 -9.41
C LEU A 166 2.14 -7.80 -10.59
N ARG A 167 1.02 -7.58 -11.28
CA ARG A 167 0.70 -8.16 -12.59
C ARG A 167 0.15 -7.08 -13.49
N ARG A 168 0.21 -7.34 -14.80
CA ARG A 168 -0.39 -6.47 -15.81
C ARG A 168 -1.87 -6.23 -15.51
N LEU A 169 -2.29 -4.97 -15.62
CA LEU A 169 -3.68 -4.57 -15.55
C LEU A 169 -4.45 -5.14 -16.75
N ALA A 170 -5.65 -5.64 -16.49
CA ALA A 170 -6.49 -6.19 -17.55
C ALA A 170 -7.03 -5.05 -18.44
N PRO A 171 -7.27 -5.30 -19.75
CA PRO A 171 -7.90 -4.31 -20.61
C PRO A 171 -9.30 -3.93 -20.12
N ASP A 172 -9.67 -2.65 -20.31
CA ASP A 172 -10.96 -2.05 -19.91
C ASP A 172 -12.19 -2.85 -20.38
N GLY A 173 -12.10 -3.44 -21.59
CA GLY A 173 -13.18 -4.20 -22.21
C GLY A 173 -13.33 -5.65 -21.71
N SER A 174 -12.42 -6.14 -20.87
CA SER A 174 -12.45 -7.54 -20.42
C SER A 174 -13.73 -7.84 -19.61
N GLY A 175 -14.24 -9.07 -19.73
CA GLY A 175 -15.47 -9.48 -19.04
C GLY A 175 -15.43 -9.26 -17.52
N ARG A 176 -14.28 -9.53 -16.91
CA ARG A 176 -14.05 -9.33 -15.47
C ARG A 176 -14.05 -7.85 -15.08
N VAL A 177 -13.40 -6.98 -15.86
CA VAL A 177 -13.44 -5.52 -15.61
C VAL A 177 -14.86 -4.99 -15.78
N ARG A 178 -15.60 -5.40 -16.83
CA ARG A 178 -17.01 -4.99 -17.01
C ARG A 178 -17.90 -5.37 -15.82
N ALA A 179 -17.68 -6.55 -15.23
CA ALA A 179 -18.40 -6.96 -14.02
C ALA A 179 -18.06 -6.09 -12.80
N TRP A 180 -16.79 -5.69 -12.63
CA TRP A 180 -16.39 -4.76 -11.57
C TRP A 180 -16.90 -3.33 -11.81
N ARG A 181 -16.93 -2.87 -13.07
CA ARG A 181 -17.50 -1.56 -13.43
C ARG A 181 -18.98 -1.46 -13.05
N ARG A 182 -19.74 -2.55 -13.24
CA ARG A 182 -21.12 -2.64 -12.73
C ARG A 182 -21.17 -2.45 -11.21
N GLN A 183 -20.33 -3.18 -10.47
CA GLN A 183 -20.27 -3.04 -9.01
C GLN A 183 -19.83 -1.64 -8.56
N ALA A 184 -18.97 -0.96 -9.32
CA ALA A 184 -18.59 0.43 -9.05
C ALA A 184 -19.77 1.38 -9.20
N ARG A 185 -20.55 1.28 -10.29
CA ARG A 185 -21.78 2.05 -10.48
C ARG A 185 -22.83 1.77 -9.41
N ASP A 186 -22.92 0.51 -8.99
CA ASP A 186 -23.85 0.07 -7.94
C ASP A 186 -23.38 0.49 -6.52
N GLY A 187 -22.21 1.14 -6.37
CA GLY A 187 -21.68 1.58 -5.08
C GLY A 187 -21.23 0.45 -4.16
N ILE A 188 -20.92 -0.73 -4.72
CA ILE A 188 -20.52 -1.94 -3.98
C ILE A 188 -19.13 -2.45 -4.37
N LEU A 189 -18.30 -1.64 -5.03
CA LEU A 189 -16.95 -2.03 -5.42
C LEU A 189 -16.09 -2.26 -4.16
N PRO A 190 -15.58 -3.49 -3.91
CA PRO A 190 -14.75 -3.75 -2.75
C PRO A 190 -13.42 -2.95 -2.82
N PRO A 191 -12.81 -2.57 -1.68
CA PRO A 191 -11.58 -1.79 -1.65
C PRO A 191 -10.36 -2.56 -2.16
N VAL A 192 -9.56 -1.92 -3.00
CA VAL A 192 -8.28 -2.43 -3.50
C VAL A 192 -7.31 -2.57 -2.33
N LEU A 193 -6.60 -3.70 -2.25
CA LEU A 193 -5.62 -3.95 -1.20
C LEU A 193 -4.23 -3.64 -1.74
N LEU A 194 -3.61 -2.61 -1.18
CA LEU A 194 -2.25 -2.19 -1.48
C LEU A 194 -1.29 -2.69 -0.39
N TRP A 195 -0.04 -2.94 -0.76
CA TRP A 195 1.02 -3.36 0.15
C TRP A 195 2.25 -2.48 0.00
N TRP A 196 2.61 -1.80 1.08
CA TRP A 196 3.83 -1.00 1.16
C TRP A 196 5.09 -1.86 1.11
N VAL A 197 5.96 -1.55 0.14
CA VAL A 197 7.29 -2.14 0.01
C VAL A 197 8.33 -1.03 0.12
N SER A 198 8.90 -0.85 1.31
CA SER A 198 9.81 0.25 1.60
C SER A 198 11.06 0.27 0.71
N GLY A 199 11.55 -0.90 0.29
CA GLY A 199 12.69 -1.00 -0.63
C GLY A 199 12.40 -0.48 -2.04
N LEU A 200 11.13 -0.41 -2.44
CA LEU A 200 10.67 0.24 -3.67
C LEU A 200 10.24 1.69 -3.44
N ASN A 201 10.00 2.08 -2.19
CA ASN A 201 9.33 3.33 -1.82
C ASN A 201 8.01 3.54 -2.58
N THR A 202 7.20 2.47 -2.70
CA THR A 202 5.95 2.45 -3.48
C THR A 202 4.94 1.49 -2.88
N LEU A 203 3.66 1.68 -3.21
CA LEU A 203 2.58 0.76 -2.88
C LEU A 203 2.42 -0.27 -3.99
N THR A 204 2.57 -1.55 -3.67
CA THR A 204 2.32 -2.63 -4.62
C THR A 204 0.86 -3.07 -4.59
N VAL A 205 0.26 -3.36 -5.74
CA VAL A 205 -1.12 -3.89 -5.77
C VAL A 205 -1.10 -5.35 -5.35
N LEU A 206 -1.55 -5.62 -4.12
CA LEU A 206 -1.64 -6.97 -3.57
C LEU A 206 -2.91 -7.65 -4.08
N ASP A 207 -4.05 -6.98 -4.05
CA ASP A 207 -5.29 -7.46 -4.66
C ASP A 207 -6.12 -6.32 -5.25
N GLY A 208 -6.85 -6.62 -6.33
CA GLY A 208 -7.76 -5.65 -6.94
C GLY A 208 -7.24 -4.96 -8.19
N HIS A 209 -6.27 -5.53 -8.91
CA HIS A 209 -5.80 -5.01 -10.21
C HIS A 209 -6.95 -4.67 -11.17
N ASP A 210 -7.93 -5.55 -11.33
CA ASP A 210 -9.06 -5.31 -12.24
C ASP A 210 -10.08 -4.31 -11.65
N ARG A 211 -10.09 -4.15 -10.32
CA ARG A 211 -10.94 -3.17 -9.61
C ARG A 211 -10.37 -1.76 -9.74
N ILE A 212 -9.06 -1.60 -9.79
CA ILE A 212 -8.40 -0.34 -10.17
C ILE A 212 -8.88 0.08 -11.55
N VAL A 213 -8.75 -0.79 -12.56
CA VAL A 213 -9.18 -0.49 -13.93
C VAL A 213 -10.66 -0.14 -13.99
N ALA A 214 -11.50 -0.90 -13.27
CA ALA A 214 -12.93 -0.63 -13.22
C ALA A 214 -13.27 0.72 -12.61
N ALA A 215 -12.68 1.09 -11.46
CA ALA A 215 -12.93 2.38 -10.82
C ALA A 215 -12.49 3.55 -11.72
N LEU A 216 -11.29 3.47 -12.30
CA LEU A 216 -10.77 4.52 -13.17
C LEU A 216 -11.60 4.67 -14.45
N ALA A 217 -12.14 3.57 -14.98
CA ALA A 217 -13.07 3.60 -16.11
C ALA A 217 -14.44 4.22 -15.76
N GLU A 218 -14.82 4.26 -14.49
CA GLU A 218 -16.01 4.96 -13.99
C GLU A 218 -15.69 6.37 -13.44
N GLY A 219 -14.47 6.87 -13.65
CA GLY A 219 -14.13 8.28 -13.44
C GLY A 219 -13.50 8.63 -12.09
N GLY A 220 -13.08 7.65 -11.28
CA GLY A 220 -12.46 7.93 -9.98
C GLY A 220 -11.46 6.88 -9.50
N PRO A 221 -10.59 7.23 -8.53
CA PRO A 221 -9.73 6.24 -7.90
C PRO A 221 -10.58 5.20 -7.14
N PRO A 222 -10.10 3.95 -7.03
CA PRO A 222 -10.82 2.95 -6.24
C PRO A 222 -10.75 3.30 -4.74
N PRO A 223 -11.71 2.82 -3.93
CA PRO A 223 -11.50 2.74 -2.48
C PRO A 223 -10.28 1.84 -2.19
N VAL A 224 -9.44 2.21 -1.23
CA VAL A 224 -8.18 1.51 -0.96
C VAL A 224 -8.00 1.18 0.52
N LEU A 225 -7.36 0.04 0.78
CA LEU A 225 -6.80 -0.32 2.08
C LEU A 225 -5.30 -0.57 1.90
N VAL A 226 -4.48 0.05 2.74
CA VAL A 226 -3.02 -0.03 2.69
C VAL A 226 -2.50 -0.92 3.80
N LEU A 227 -1.88 -2.04 3.43
CA LEU A 227 -1.16 -2.92 4.34
C LEU A 227 0.31 -2.50 4.42
N ALA A 228 0.82 -2.27 5.62
CA ALA A 228 2.22 -1.96 5.86
C ALA A 228 2.72 -2.57 7.18
N PRO A 229 4.02 -2.86 7.33
CA PRO A 229 4.60 -3.03 8.65
C PRO A 229 4.32 -1.78 9.49
N ALA A 230 4.13 -1.94 10.80
CA ALA A 230 4.03 -0.78 11.68
C ALA A 230 5.41 -0.10 11.78
N VAL A 231 5.41 1.23 11.89
CA VAL A 231 6.62 1.97 12.31
C VAL A 231 7.08 1.51 13.69
N ASP A 232 8.37 1.70 13.96
CA ASP A 232 8.95 1.42 15.26
C ASP A 232 8.21 2.19 16.37
N PRO A 233 7.85 1.54 17.50
CA PRO A 233 7.11 2.19 18.58
C PRO A 233 7.85 3.37 19.22
N VAL A 234 9.18 3.33 19.30
CA VAL A 234 9.98 4.44 19.86
C VAL A 234 9.95 5.63 18.91
N TRP A 235 10.11 5.38 17.61
CA TRP A 235 9.95 6.41 16.58
C TRP A 235 8.55 7.04 16.63
N ARG A 236 7.51 6.21 16.70
CA ARG A 236 6.11 6.68 16.78
C ARG A 236 5.89 7.56 18.00
N ALA A 237 6.31 7.11 19.18
CA ALA A 237 6.15 7.86 20.41
C ALA A 237 6.95 9.18 20.39
N ALA A 238 8.14 9.20 19.78
CA ALA A 238 8.92 10.41 19.61
C ALA A 238 8.20 11.43 18.70
N TRP A 239 7.61 10.97 17.61
CA TRP A 239 6.85 11.82 16.69
C TRP A 239 5.55 12.33 17.33
N GLN A 240 4.80 11.48 18.04
CA GLN A 240 3.62 11.90 18.80
C GLN A 240 3.95 13.00 19.81
N ARG A 241 5.04 12.85 20.58
CA ARG A 241 5.50 13.89 21.50
C ARG A 241 5.89 15.20 20.79
N HIS A 242 6.40 15.12 19.56
CA HIS A 242 6.69 16.32 18.77
C HIS A 242 5.40 17.04 18.35
N GLU A 243 4.41 16.30 17.86
CA GLU A 243 3.09 16.85 17.50
C GLU A 243 2.37 17.44 18.73
N GLU A 244 2.41 16.75 19.87
CA GLU A 244 1.86 17.20 21.16
C GLU A 244 2.47 18.53 21.59
N ARG A 245 3.80 18.67 21.57
CA ARG A 245 4.49 19.92 21.91
C ARG A 245 4.09 21.05 20.96
N GLY A 246 4.12 20.80 19.65
CA GLY A 246 3.74 21.80 18.67
C GLY A 246 2.28 22.25 18.80
N TYR A 247 1.37 21.33 19.14
CA TYR A 247 -0.02 21.66 19.43
C TYR A 247 -0.16 22.52 20.69
N ALA A 248 0.51 22.15 21.78
CA ALA A 248 0.50 22.91 23.03
C ALA A 248 1.03 24.33 22.84
N GLU A 249 2.16 24.49 22.14
CA GLU A 249 2.75 25.80 21.81
C GLU A 249 1.80 26.67 20.99
N ARG A 250 1.21 26.12 19.91
CA ARG A 250 0.26 26.85 19.07
C ARG A 250 -1.02 27.23 19.82
N THR A 251 -1.49 26.37 20.73
CA THR A 251 -2.67 26.63 21.55
C THR A 251 -2.40 27.72 22.57
N ALA A 252 -1.24 27.69 23.24
CA ALA A 252 -0.83 28.74 24.18
C ALA A 252 -0.72 30.10 23.49
N HIS A 253 -0.09 30.15 22.31
CA HIS A 253 0.00 31.38 21.52
C HIS A 253 -1.38 31.93 21.12
N ALA A 254 -2.31 31.04 20.77
CA ALA A 254 -3.65 31.41 20.36
C ALA A 254 -4.50 31.96 21.50
N VAL A 255 -4.45 31.32 22.67
CA VAL A 255 -5.15 31.77 23.87
C VAL A 255 -4.61 33.13 24.30
N ALA A 256 -3.30 33.36 24.18
CA ALA A 256 -2.69 34.65 24.47
C ALA A 256 -3.03 35.75 23.45
N GLY A 257 -3.45 35.38 22.23
CA GLY A 257 -3.76 36.30 21.13
C GLY A 257 -5.25 36.45 20.83
N ASP A 258 -6.14 36.14 21.78
CA ASP A 258 -7.60 36.19 21.62
C ASP A 258 -8.13 35.41 20.40
N ALA A 259 -7.57 34.23 20.14
CA ALA A 259 -7.99 33.40 19.02
C ALA A 259 -9.46 32.99 19.12
N THR A 260 -10.14 32.96 17.98
CA THR A 260 -11.55 32.57 17.91
C THR A 260 -11.73 31.07 18.19
N PRO A 261 -12.91 30.65 18.70
CA PRO A 261 -13.22 29.23 18.86
C PRO A 261 -13.08 28.40 17.57
N ALA A 262 -13.41 29.01 16.42
CA ALA A 262 -13.28 28.36 15.11
C ALA A 262 -11.81 28.06 14.77
N TRP A 263 -10.90 28.96 15.11
CA TRP A 263 -9.48 28.75 14.90
C TRP A 263 -8.93 27.64 15.82
N LEU A 264 -9.35 27.61 17.09
CA LEU A 264 -8.98 26.55 18.04
C LEU A 264 -9.49 25.17 17.61
N ALA A 265 -10.72 25.11 17.07
CA ALA A 265 -11.26 23.90 16.47
C ALA A 265 -10.40 23.45 15.27
N SER A 266 -10.05 24.36 14.35
CA SER A 266 -9.17 24.06 13.21
C SER A 266 -7.80 23.53 13.65
N LEU A 267 -7.20 24.10 14.70
CA LEU A 267 -5.96 23.60 15.29
C LEU A 267 -6.12 22.16 15.83
N SER A 268 -7.18 21.92 16.59
CA SER A 268 -7.49 20.60 17.16
C SER A 268 -7.67 19.55 16.06
N HIS A 269 -8.37 19.90 14.98
CA HIS A 269 -8.54 19.03 13.81
C HIS A 269 -7.20 18.71 13.14
N ARG A 270 -6.35 19.72 12.88
CA ARG A 270 -5.01 19.50 12.29
C ARG A 270 -4.14 18.60 13.17
N TYR A 271 -4.19 18.78 14.48
CA TYR A 271 -3.44 17.93 15.41
C TYR A 271 -3.96 16.48 15.39
N ALA A 272 -5.28 16.29 15.43
CA ALA A 272 -5.87 14.96 15.33
C ALA A 272 -5.51 14.27 14.00
N ASP A 273 -5.49 15.02 12.89
CA ASP A 273 -5.03 14.51 11.59
C ASP A 273 -3.55 14.12 11.60
N ALA A 274 -2.69 14.92 12.23
CA ALA A 274 -1.26 14.57 12.36
C ALA A 274 -1.05 13.29 13.18
N LEU A 275 -1.79 13.10 14.27
CA LEU A 275 -1.76 11.86 15.05
C LEU A 275 -2.25 10.65 14.24
N ARG A 276 -3.33 10.83 13.48
CA ARG A 276 -3.90 9.81 12.58
C ARG A 276 -2.89 9.40 11.52
N ASP A 277 -2.26 10.35 10.85
CA ASP A 277 -1.23 10.10 9.84
C ASP A 277 -0.02 9.37 10.43
N THR A 278 0.38 9.74 11.65
CA THR A 278 1.47 9.07 12.39
C THR A 278 1.13 7.61 12.70
N ALA A 279 -0.11 7.33 13.11
CA ALA A 279 -0.57 5.96 13.40
C ALA A 279 -0.59 5.08 12.13
N ARG A 280 -0.84 5.69 10.98
CA ARG A 280 -0.94 5.03 9.66
C ARG A 280 0.38 4.98 8.89
N THR A 281 1.43 5.62 9.40
CA THR A 281 2.74 5.70 8.73
C THR A 281 3.29 4.30 8.48
N GLU A 282 3.81 4.11 7.28
CA GLU A 282 4.30 2.83 6.79
C GLU A 282 5.72 2.55 7.31
N GLY A 283 5.86 1.43 8.01
CA GLY A 283 7.15 0.96 8.54
C GLY A 283 8.07 0.38 7.47
N ARG A 284 9.29 0.03 7.88
CA ARG A 284 10.27 -0.62 7.01
C ARG A 284 9.88 -2.08 6.74
N THR A 285 9.78 -2.44 5.46
CA THR A 285 9.54 -3.82 5.03
C THR A 285 10.75 -4.68 5.35
N ARG A 286 10.53 -5.79 6.06
CA ARG A 286 11.58 -6.78 6.31
C ARG A 286 11.96 -7.47 5.00
N ALA A 287 13.26 -7.61 4.77
CA ALA A 287 13.80 -8.42 3.67
C ALA A 287 14.62 -9.59 4.23
N TRP A 288 14.56 -10.73 3.55
CA TRP A 288 15.37 -11.91 3.87
C TRP A 288 16.56 -12.00 2.91
N PRO A 289 17.70 -12.56 3.33
CA PRO A 289 18.82 -12.76 2.42
C PRO A 289 18.45 -13.72 1.29
N LEU A 290 18.72 -13.31 0.05
CA LEU A 290 18.60 -14.17 -1.13
C LEU A 290 19.74 -15.19 -1.13
N ARG A 291 19.40 -16.48 -1.26
CA ARG A 291 20.40 -17.54 -1.43
C ARG A 291 21.22 -17.29 -2.70
N GLY A 292 22.54 -17.32 -2.56
CA GLY A 292 23.47 -17.03 -3.66
C GLY A 292 23.76 -15.54 -3.87
N GLY A 293 23.18 -14.64 -3.06
CA GLY A 293 23.48 -13.20 -3.08
C GLY A 293 23.30 -12.57 -4.47
N ALA A 294 24.13 -11.58 -4.79
CA ALA A 294 24.09 -10.84 -6.05
C ALA A 294 24.20 -11.76 -7.29
N ALA A 295 25.13 -12.73 -7.29
CA ALA A 295 25.28 -13.66 -8.41
C ALA A 295 24.03 -14.54 -8.61
N GLY A 296 23.38 -14.95 -7.52
CA GLY A 296 22.09 -15.64 -7.56
C GLY A 296 20.99 -14.77 -8.16
N TRP A 297 20.97 -13.49 -7.80
CA TRP A 297 20.05 -12.51 -8.37
C TRP A 297 20.29 -12.31 -9.87
N ASP A 298 21.54 -12.13 -10.31
CA ASP A 298 21.87 -11.88 -11.73
C ASP A 298 21.45 -13.08 -12.60
N ARG A 299 21.63 -14.31 -12.12
CA ARG A 299 21.11 -15.52 -12.79
C ARG A 299 19.59 -15.54 -12.89
N LEU A 300 18.88 -15.10 -11.85
CA LEU A 300 17.42 -14.99 -11.87
C LEU A 300 16.97 -13.91 -12.85
N ALA A 301 17.64 -12.76 -12.89
CA ALA A 301 17.33 -11.67 -13.80
C ALA A 301 17.53 -12.06 -15.26
N ALA A 302 18.67 -12.68 -15.60
CA ALA A 302 18.95 -13.17 -16.95
C ALA A 302 17.89 -14.18 -17.45
N ARG A 303 17.38 -15.02 -16.54
CA ARG A 303 16.39 -16.06 -16.86
C ARG A 303 14.95 -15.53 -16.95
N LEU A 304 14.55 -14.67 -16.03
CA LEU A 304 13.15 -14.26 -15.85
C LEU A 304 12.82 -12.92 -16.52
N ALA A 305 13.84 -12.11 -16.79
CA ALA A 305 13.71 -10.82 -17.46
C ALA A 305 14.82 -10.68 -18.52
N PRO A 306 14.85 -11.57 -19.54
CA PRO A 306 15.90 -11.52 -20.57
C PRO A 306 15.86 -10.17 -21.30
N GLY A 307 17.05 -9.59 -21.49
CA GLY A 307 17.21 -8.27 -22.11
C GLY A 307 16.78 -7.08 -21.23
N TRP A 308 16.42 -7.29 -19.97
CA TRP A 308 16.13 -6.19 -19.06
C TRP A 308 17.43 -5.45 -18.71
N ARG A 309 17.51 -4.19 -19.16
CA ARG A 309 18.60 -3.27 -18.86
C ARG A 309 18.23 -2.41 -17.67
N THR A 310 19.19 -2.24 -16.78
CA THR A 310 19.09 -1.40 -15.57
C THR A 310 20.15 -0.30 -15.57
N ASP A 311 20.91 -0.20 -16.65
CA ASP A 311 22.05 0.69 -16.80
C ASP A 311 21.73 1.83 -17.79
N ASP A 312 20.49 1.89 -18.28
CA ASP A 312 20.04 2.96 -19.17
C ASP A 312 20.04 4.27 -18.37
N ARG A 313 21.02 5.11 -18.68
CA ARG A 313 20.98 6.53 -18.35
C ARG A 313 19.77 7.14 -19.08
N PRO A 314 19.03 8.07 -18.47
CA PRO A 314 18.07 8.87 -19.22
C PRO A 314 18.75 9.58 -20.39
#